data_AF-A0A095GG74-F1
#
_entry.id   AF-A0A095GG74-F1
#
_cell.length_a   1.000
_cell.length_b   1.000
_cell.length_c   1.000
_cell.angle_alpha   90.00
_cell.angle_beta   90.00
_cell.angle_gamma   90.00
#
_symmetry.space_group_name_H-M   'P 1'
#
loop_
_entity.id
_entity.type
_entity.pdbx_description
1 polymer ?
#
loop_
_entity_poly.entity_id
_entity_poly.type
_entity_poly.pdbx_seq_one_letter_code
_entity_poly.pdbx_strand_id
1 'polypeptide(L)'
;MLTGKERVYLSEGGSPVELDEIADFVNSAGAQPSTTAPAALASVAAVGTSTAYARADHVHAIPGVSAGSTRGTVLIQPAIANLTAAPTQADFNNLLAALRLAGVISS
;
A
#
# COMPACT_ATOMS: atom_id res chain seq x y z
N MET A 1 39.79 27.67 -14.83
CA MET A 1 38.41 27.41 -14.35
C MET A 1 37.50 27.83 -15.48
N LEU A 2 36.92 26.89 -16.20
CA LEU A 2 36.01 27.18 -17.32
C LEU A 2 34.66 27.54 -16.72
N THR A 3 34.25 28.81 -16.79
CA THR A 3 33.00 29.33 -16.22
C THR A 3 32.02 29.67 -17.34
N GLY A 4 31.98 28.85 -18.39
CA GLY A 4 31.12 29.07 -19.56
C GLY A 4 30.00 28.06 -19.58
N LYS A 5 28.74 28.53 -19.56
CA LYS A 5 27.58 27.69 -19.87
C LYS A 5 27.61 27.37 -21.36
N GLU A 6 27.53 26.08 -21.71
CA GLU A 6 27.52 25.66 -23.10
C GLU A 6 26.16 25.93 -23.75
N ARG A 7 26.17 26.67 -24.87
CA ARG A 7 24.97 27.04 -25.63
C ARG A 7 24.67 25.95 -26.65
N VAL A 8 23.72 25.08 -26.34
CA VAL A 8 23.31 23.98 -27.24
C VAL A 8 22.05 24.38 -28.01
N TYR A 9 22.10 24.20 -29.33
CA TYR A 9 21.00 24.48 -30.25
C TYR A 9 20.27 23.17 -30.59
N LEU A 10 19.00 23.06 -30.19
CA LEU A 10 18.19 21.86 -30.44
C LEU A 10 17.62 21.79 -31.87
N SER A 11 17.81 22.84 -32.66
CA SER A 11 17.51 22.92 -34.10
C SER A 11 18.33 24.06 -34.73
N GLU A 12 18.66 23.97 -36.02
CA GLU A 12 19.42 25.02 -36.71
C GLU A 12 18.62 26.34 -36.74
N GLY A 13 19.19 27.39 -36.13
CA GLY A 13 18.58 28.72 -36.06
C GLY A 13 17.63 28.95 -34.87
N GLY A 14 17.43 27.97 -33.98
CA GLY A 14 16.66 28.14 -32.75
C GLY A 14 17.37 29.01 -31.71
N SER A 15 16.66 29.48 -30.69
CA SER A 15 17.32 30.10 -29.52
C SER A 15 18.08 29.02 -28.73
N PRO A 16 19.33 29.28 -28.29
CA PRO A 16 20.10 28.29 -27.56
C PRO A 16 19.50 28.07 -26.17
N VAL A 17 19.52 26.82 -25.74
CA VAL A 17 19.23 26.47 -24.35
C VAL A 17 20.54 26.50 -23.58
N GLU A 18 20.57 27.22 -22.47
CA GLU A 18 21.69 27.24 -21.53
C GLU A 18 21.61 25.97 -20.68
N LEU A 19 22.42 24.96 -20.99
CA LEU A 19 22.49 23.75 -20.18
C LEU A 19 23.52 23.98 -19.06
N ASP A 20 23.04 24.03 -17.81
CA ASP A 20 23.91 23.87 -16.65
C ASP A 20 24.16 22.36 -16.52
N GLU A 21 25.12 21.87 -17.30
CA GLU A 21 25.40 20.50 -17.81
C GLU A 21 25.10 19.28 -16.89
N ILE A 22 24.86 19.48 -15.61
CA ILE A 22 24.57 18.43 -14.60
C ILE A 22 23.19 18.60 -13.94
N ALA A 23 22.72 19.84 -13.75
CA ALA A 23 21.49 20.11 -13.01
C ALA A 23 20.22 19.66 -13.78
N ASP A 24 20.19 19.83 -15.10
CA ASP A 24 19.04 19.46 -15.92
C ASP A 24 18.90 17.94 -16.09
N PHE A 25 20.00 17.17 -16.07
CA PHE A 25 19.94 15.70 -16.07
C PHE A 25 19.39 15.17 -14.74
N VAL A 26 19.80 15.78 -13.62
CA VAL A 26 19.29 15.44 -12.28
C VAL A 26 17.79 15.76 -12.17
N ASN A 27 17.33 16.85 -12.79
CA ASN A 27 15.91 17.21 -12.85
C ASN A 27 15.11 16.39 -13.87
N SER A 28 15.78 15.79 -14.87
CA SER A 28 15.16 14.97 -15.93
C SER A 28 15.03 13.49 -15.56
N ALA A 29 15.23 13.11 -14.29
CA ALA A 29 15.20 11.72 -13.85
C ALA A 29 13.86 10.99 -14.15
N GLY A 30 12.82 11.70 -14.59
CA GLY A 30 11.52 11.14 -14.94
C GLY A 30 10.71 10.78 -13.70
N ALA A 31 9.59 10.07 -13.87
CA ALA A 31 8.83 9.54 -12.75
C ALA A 31 9.76 8.69 -11.86
N GLN A 32 9.82 8.98 -10.57
CA GLN A 32 10.65 8.27 -9.59
C GLN A 32 9.84 7.17 -8.87
N PRO A 33 10.49 6.14 -8.29
CA PRO A 33 9.80 5.15 -7.48
C PRO A 33 9.27 5.82 -6.22
N SER A 34 8.01 5.60 -5.88
CA SER A 34 7.45 6.09 -4.63
C SER A 34 8.22 5.53 -3.42
N THR A 35 8.55 6.40 -2.48
CA THR A 35 9.04 6.05 -1.13
C THR A 35 7.94 6.11 -0.08
N THR A 36 6.73 6.51 -0.48
CA THR A 36 5.58 6.60 0.41
C THR A 36 4.96 5.22 0.57
N ALA A 37 4.66 4.83 1.81
CA ALA A 37 3.92 3.62 2.09
C ALA A 37 2.54 3.66 1.40
N PRO A 38 2.09 2.58 0.75
CA PRO A 38 0.76 2.53 0.17
C PRO A 38 -0.31 2.80 1.22
N ALA A 39 -1.38 3.50 0.83
CA ALA A 39 -2.55 3.66 1.67
C ALA A 39 -3.16 2.29 2.02
N ALA A 40 -3.90 2.21 3.13
CA ALA A 40 -4.68 1.01 3.42
C ALA A 40 -5.79 0.81 2.35
N LEU A 41 -6.25 -0.44 2.20
CA LEU A 41 -7.39 -0.75 1.34
C LEU A 41 -8.63 0.05 1.77
N ALA A 42 -9.19 0.83 0.86
CA ALA A 42 -10.45 1.53 1.06
C ALA A 42 -11.65 0.63 0.73
N SER A 43 -12.84 0.99 1.22
CA SER A 43 -14.09 0.28 0.90
C SER A 43 -14.55 0.49 -0.55
N VAL A 44 -14.01 1.50 -1.24
CA VAL A 44 -14.34 1.86 -2.63
C VAL A 44 -13.04 2.12 -3.39
N ALA A 45 -12.97 1.64 -4.63
CA ALA A 45 -11.84 1.92 -5.52
C ALA A 45 -11.83 3.39 -5.96
N ALA A 46 -10.67 4.04 -5.91
CA ALA A 46 -10.45 5.39 -6.40
C ALA A 46 -9.21 5.43 -7.29
N VAL A 47 -9.21 6.33 -8.28
CA VAL A 47 -8.05 6.55 -9.15
C VAL A 47 -6.96 7.25 -8.34
N GLY A 48 -5.74 6.72 -8.39
CA GLY A 48 -4.58 7.36 -7.78
C GLY A 48 -4.15 8.62 -8.53
N THR A 49 -3.73 9.65 -7.80
CA THR A 49 -3.26 10.94 -8.37
C THR A 49 -1.73 11.08 -8.36
N SER A 50 -1.00 10.04 -7.93
CA SER A 50 0.45 10.06 -7.84
C SER A 50 1.10 10.10 -9.22
N THR A 51 2.12 10.95 -9.38
CA THR A 51 2.99 11.01 -10.56
C THR A 51 4.21 10.09 -10.45
N ALA A 52 4.47 9.53 -9.26
CA ALA A 52 5.50 8.52 -9.00
C ALA A 52 4.98 7.10 -9.29
N TYR A 53 5.87 6.21 -9.75
CA TYR A 53 5.52 4.81 -10.02
C TYR A 53 5.59 3.94 -8.75
N ALA A 54 4.79 2.87 -8.71
CA ALA A 54 4.77 1.93 -7.59
C ALA A 54 5.94 0.94 -7.66
N ARG A 55 6.47 0.54 -6.49
CA ARG A 55 7.49 -0.52 -6.42
C ARG A 55 6.86 -1.90 -6.57
N ALA A 56 7.65 -2.86 -7.04
CA ALA A 56 7.21 -4.26 -7.20
C ALA A 56 6.93 -4.94 -5.85
N ASP A 57 7.64 -4.52 -4.80
CA ASP A 57 7.52 -4.98 -3.42
C ASP A 57 6.56 -4.13 -2.57
N HIS A 58 5.68 -3.34 -3.21
CA HIS A 58 4.70 -2.59 -2.44
C HIS A 58 3.66 -3.52 -1.80
N VAL A 59 3.28 -3.22 -0.56
CA VAL A 59 2.26 -3.96 0.18
C VAL A 59 1.25 -2.96 0.75
N HIS A 60 -0.04 -3.22 0.53
CA HIS A 60 -1.12 -2.46 1.17
C HIS A 60 -1.41 -3.02 2.55
N ALA A 61 -1.59 -2.15 3.55
CA ALA A 61 -2.12 -2.57 4.83
C ALA A 61 -3.56 -3.08 4.63
N ILE A 62 -3.81 -4.32 5.04
CA ILE A 62 -5.17 -4.89 5.03
C ILE A 62 -5.84 -4.53 6.36
N PRO A 63 -6.97 -3.80 6.35
CA PRO A 63 -7.69 -3.53 7.59
C PRO A 63 -8.20 -4.85 8.20
N GLY A 64 -8.15 -4.95 9.53
CA GLY A 64 -8.85 -6.01 10.24
C GLY A 64 -10.35 -5.93 9.97
N VAL A 65 -11.04 -7.08 10.02
CA VAL A 65 -12.50 -7.07 9.91
C VAL A 65 -13.08 -6.23 11.07
N SER A 66 -13.85 -5.20 10.74
CA SER A 66 -14.70 -4.50 11.71
C SER A 66 -16.12 -4.98 11.44
N ALA A 67 -16.74 -5.60 12.45
CA ALA A 67 -18.05 -6.21 12.32
C ALA A 67 -19.07 -5.21 11.75
N GLY A 68 -19.52 -5.46 10.52
CA GLY A 68 -20.75 -4.86 9.98
C GLY A 68 -20.65 -4.06 8.68
N SER A 69 -19.49 -3.64 8.17
CA SER A 69 -19.47 -2.84 6.92
C SER A 69 -18.21 -2.92 6.05
N THR A 70 -17.09 -3.43 6.56
CA THR A 70 -15.83 -3.45 5.79
C THR A 70 -15.26 -4.86 5.72
N ARG A 71 -15.01 -5.35 4.50
CA ARG A 71 -14.29 -6.61 4.28
C ARG A 71 -12.86 -6.43 4.80
N GLY A 72 -12.37 -7.38 5.59
CA GLY A 72 -11.03 -7.34 6.17
C GLY A 72 -10.50 -8.75 6.43
N THR A 73 -9.35 -8.83 7.07
CA THR A 73 -8.76 -10.11 7.49
C THR A 73 -9.28 -10.54 8.86
N VAL A 74 -9.22 -11.85 9.08
CA VAL A 74 -9.54 -12.49 10.36
C VAL A 74 -8.28 -13.21 10.82
N LEU A 75 -7.97 -13.17 12.12
CA LEU A 75 -6.89 -13.96 12.68
C LEU A 75 -7.30 -15.44 12.67
N ILE A 76 -6.36 -16.32 12.29
CA ILE A 76 -6.61 -17.76 12.39
C ILE A 76 -6.69 -18.12 13.88
N GLN A 77 -7.86 -18.60 14.28
CA GLN A 77 -8.08 -19.15 15.61
C GLN A 77 -7.27 -20.46 15.78
N PRO A 78 -6.66 -20.70 16.97
CA PRO A 78 -6.11 -22.02 17.31
C PRO A 78 -7.14 -23.13 17.14
N ALA A 79 -6.70 -24.33 16.73
CA ALA A 79 -7.62 -25.45 16.51
C ALA A 79 -8.49 -25.71 17.75
N ILE A 80 -9.80 -25.69 17.56
CA ILE A 80 -10.75 -26.15 18.58
C ILE A 80 -10.90 -27.65 18.40
N ALA A 81 -10.64 -28.41 19.46
CA ALA A 81 -10.76 -29.86 19.45
C ALA A 81 -12.19 -30.29 19.11
N ASN A 82 -12.32 -31.34 18.30
CA ASN A 82 -13.63 -31.94 18.08
C ASN A 82 -14.11 -32.62 19.36
N LEU A 83 -15.41 -32.48 19.65
CA LEU A 83 -16.02 -33.17 20.77
C LEU A 83 -16.38 -34.59 20.33
N THR A 84 -15.96 -35.57 21.12
CA THR A 84 -16.34 -36.97 20.94
C THR A 84 -17.68 -37.29 21.61
N ALA A 85 -18.11 -36.46 22.57
CA ALA A 85 -19.42 -36.51 23.21
C ALA A 85 -20.38 -35.49 22.56
N ALA A 86 -21.68 -35.61 22.86
CA ALA A 86 -22.67 -34.63 22.43
C ALA A 86 -22.31 -33.23 22.98
N PRO A 87 -22.32 -32.17 22.14
CA PRO A 87 -21.96 -30.83 22.58
C PRO A 87 -22.88 -30.32 23.68
N THR A 88 -22.29 -29.73 24.72
CA THR A 88 -23.01 -29.06 25.80
C THR A 88 -23.17 -27.57 25.51
N GLN A 89 -24.02 -26.88 26.28
CA GLN A 89 -24.13 -25.42 26.25
C GLN A 89 -22.80 -24.73 26.60
N ALA A 90 -22.02 -25.31 27.52
CA ALA A 90 -20.72 -24.78 27.91
C ALA A 90 -19.75 -24.80 26.73
N ASP A 91 -19.74 -25.89 25.95
CA ASP A 91 -18.90 -26.02 24.76
C ASP A 91 -19.24 -24.96 23.71
N PHE A 92 -20.54 -24.71 23.49
CA PHE A 92 -20.98 -23.65 22.60
C PHE A 92 -20.53 -22.26 23.08
N ASN A 93 -20.65 -21.98 24.38
CA ASN A 93 -20.23 -20.71 24.95
C ASN A 93 -18.70 -20.52 24.83
N ASN A 94 -17.93 -21.60 24.99
CA ASN A 94 -16.48 -21.59 24.81
C ASN A 94 -16.08 -21.29 23.36
N LEU A 95 -16.75 -21.91 22.38
CA LEU A 95 -16.57 -21.60 20.97
C LEU A 95 -16.87 -20.12 20.69
N LEU A 96 -18.00 -19.62 21.20
CA LEU A 96 -18.43 -18.25 21.01
C LEU A 96 -17.42 -17.25 21.61
N ALA A 97 -16.88 -17.56 22.79
CA ALA A 97 -15.83 -16.76 23.42
C ALA A 97 -14.52 -16.76 22.59
N ALA A 98 -14.13 -17.92 22.06
CA ALA A 98 -12.95 -18.04 21.21
C ALA A 98 -13.08 -17.23 19.91
N LEU A 99 -14.26 -17.28 19.27
CA LEU A 99 -14.53 -16.53 18.04
C LEU A 99 -14.58 -15.01 18.27
N ARG A 100 -15.07 -14.55 19.43
CA ARG A 100 -15.01 -13.14 19.83
C ARG A 100 -13.60 -12.67 20.10
N LEU A 101 -12.81 -13.47 20.82
CA LEU A 101 -11.41 -13.17 21.08
C LEU A 101 -10.59 -13.08 19.78
N ALA A 102 -10.89 -13.94 18.81
CA ALA A 102 -10.29 -13.93 17.49
C ALA A 102 -10.83 -12.81 16.56
N GLY A 103 -11.81 -12.02 17.00
CA GLY A 103 -12.41 -10.94 16.21
C GLY A 103 -13.25 -11.42 15.02
N VAL A 104 -13.64 -12.70 14.98
CA VAL A 104 -14.47 -13.28 13.91
C VAL A 104 -15.90 -12.74 13.99
N ILE A 105 -16.38 -12.54 15.22
CA ILE A 105 -17.73 -12.05 15.55
C ILE A 105 -17.65 -10.97 16.63
N SER A 106 -18.62 -10.07 16.65
CA SER A 106 -18.73 -9.04 17.68
C SER A 106 -19.01 -9.62 19.07
N SER A 107 -18.50 -8.94 20.11
CA SER A 107 -18.78 -9.25 21.52
C SER A 107 -20.25 -9.11 21.86
#